data_AF-A0A223EH28-F1
#
_entry.id   AF-A0A223EH28-F1
#
_cell.length_a   1.000
_cell.length_b   1.000
_cell.length_c   1.000
_cell.angle_alpha   90.00
_cell.angle_beta   90.00
_cell.angle_gamma   90.00
#
_symmetry.space_group_name_H-M   'P 1'
#
loop_
_entity.id
_entity.type
_entity.pdbx_description
1 polymer ?
#
loop_
_entity_poly.entity_id
_entity_poly.type
_entity_poly.pdbx_seq_one_letter_code
_entity_poly.pdbx_strand_id
1 'polypeptide(L)'
;MPKTLADIKTALDSNLGKRLLLKANGGRRKTVERFGTLAETYPAVFVIELDQDENAFERVSYSYADVLTETVELTFLNKQQEI
;
A
#
# COMPACT_ATOMS: atom_id res chain seq x y z
N MET A 1 -9.63 -4.46 -12.57
CA MET A 1 -8.92 -4.99 -11.39
C MET A 1 -7.87 -5.99 -11.85
N PRO A 2 -6.66 -5.99 -11.29
CA PRO A 2 -5.69 -7.06 -11.51
C PRO A 2 -6.35 -8.40 -11.15
N LYS A 3 -6.21 -9.43 -12.01
CA LYS A 3 -6.94 -10.70 -11.85
C LYS A 3 -6.11 -11.74 -11.08
N THR A 4 -4.83 -11.48 -10.86
CA THR A 4 -3.89 -12.40 -10.22
C THR A 4 -2.94 -11.68 -9.26
N LEU A 5 -2.32 -12.43 -8.34
CA LEU A 5 -1.26 -11.90 -7.47
C LEU A 5 -0.06 -11.36 -8.28
N ALA A 6 0.23 -11.95 -9.44
CA ALA A 6 1.31 -11.51 -10.31
C ALA A 6 1.03 -10.13 -10.93
N ASP A 7 -0.23 -9.88 -11.32
CA ASP A 7 -0.64 -8.56 -11.84
C ASP A 7 -0.54 -7.49 -10.75
N ILE A 8 -0.96 -7.81 -9.52
CA ILE A 8 -0.85 -6.91 -8.36
C ILE A 8 0.63 -6.61 -8.10
N LYS A 9 1.48 -7.64 -8.05
CA LYS A 9 2.92 -7.46 -7.85
C LYS A 9 3.51 -6.55 -8.92
N THR A 10 3.24 -6.81 -10.20
CA THR A 10 3.77 -6.01 -11.32
C THR A 10 3.32 -4.55 -11.24
N ALA A 11 2.07 -4.31 -10.84
CA ALA A 11 1.55 -2.97 -10.61
C ALA A 11 2.27 -2.27 -9.45
N LEU A 12 2.54 -2.96 -8.34
CA LEU A 12 3.29 -2.39 -7.21
C LEU A 12 4.76 -2.14 -7.56
N ASP A 13 5.42 -3.07 -8.27
CA ASP A 13 6.80 -2.90 -8.75
C ASP A 13 6.93 -1.61 -9.59
N SER A 14 5.91 -1.29 -10.42
CA SER A 14 5.86 -0.09 -11.25
C SER A 14 5.59 1.22 -10.49
N ASN A 15 5.32 1.14 -9.19
CA ASN A 15 5.02 2.27 -8.33
C ASN A 15 5.95 2.38 -7.10
N LEU A 16 7.06 1.65 -7.10
CA LEU A 16 8.12 1.81 -6.09
C LEU A 16 8.56 3.27 -5.94
N GLY A 17 8.79 3.69 -4.70
CA GLY A 17 9.15 5.05 -4.33
C GLY A 17 8.02 6.08 -4.41
N LYS A 18 6.80 5.70 -4.81
CA LYS A 18 5.66 6.63 -4.86
C LYS A 18 4.91 6.69 -3.55
N ARG A 19 4.44 7.89 -3.24
CA ARG A 19 3.59 8.15 -2.06
C ARG A 19 2.18 7.59 -2.31
N LEU A 20 1.57 7.09 -1.25
CA LEU A 20 0.26 6.48 -1.29
C LEU A 20 -0.50 6.71 0.01
N LEU A 21 -1.82 6.59 -0.08
CA LEU A 21 -2.71 6.35 1.04
C LEU A 21 -2.93 4.84 1.17
N LEU A 22 -2.62 4.30 2.35
CA LEU A 22 -2.89 2.94 2.76
C LEU A 22 -4.19 2.92 3.58
N LYS A 23 -5.12 2.06 3.21
CA LYS A 23 -6.33 1.79 3.99
C LYS A 23 -6.39 0.30 4.34
N ALA A 24 -6.34 -0.02 5.63
CA ALA A 24 -6.34 -1.41 6.13
C ALA A 24 -7.57 -1.71 7.00
N ASN A 25 -8.26 -2.80 6.69
CA ASN A 25 -9.50 -3.24 7.36
C ASN A 25 -9.18 -4.23 8.49
N GLY A 26 -8.85 -3.71 9.68
CA GLY A 26 -8.40 -4.47 10.85
C GLY A 26 -9.50 -5.17 11.66
N GLY A 27 -10.63 -5.53 11.06
CA GLY A 27 -11.72 -6.28 11.69
C GLY A 27 -13.02 -5.50 11.88
N ARG A 28 -13.82 -5.87 12.90
CA ARG A 28 -15.29 -5.67 13.00
C ARG A 28 -15.86 -4.25 12.94
N ARG A 29 -15.04 -3.20 12.78
CA ARG A 29 -15.42 -1.79 12.49
C ARG A 29 -14.23 -0.82 12.44
N LYS A 30 -12.99 -1.33 12.32
CA LYS A 30 -11.79 -0.50 12.44
C LYS A 30 -11.05 -0.48 11.11
N THR A 31 -11.30 0.57 10.34
CA THR A 31 -10.49 0.92 9.17
C THR A 31 -9.41 1.90 9.63
N VAL A 32 -8.18 1.65 9.23
CA VAL A 32 -7.03 2.52 9.51
C VAL A 32 -6.57 3.11 8.18
N GLU A 33 -6.46 4.43 8.12
CA GLU A 33 -5.94 5.17 6.97
C GLU A 33 -4.62 5.83 7.36
N ARG A 34 -3.57 5.63 6.55
CA ARG A 34 -2.22 6.14 6.80
C ARG A 34 -1.54 6.53 5.51
N PHE A 35 -0.79 7.62 5.53
CA PHE A 35 0.09 7.98 4.42
C PHE A 35 1.47 7.32 4.57
N GLY A 36 2.08 7.04 3.43
CA GLY A 36 3.43 6.49 3.37
C GLY A 36 3.95 6.39 1.95
N THR A 37 5.10 5.75 1.80
CA THR A 37 5.78 5.52 0.52
C THR A 37 5.93 4.01 0.31
N LEU A 38 5.59 3.52 -0.89
CA LEU A 38 5.91 2.14 -1.27
C LEU A 38 7.43 1.99 -1.37
N ALA A 39 8.05 1.37 -0.38
CA ALA A 39 9.49 1.33 -0.24
C ALA A 39 10.12 0.16 -1.00
N GLU A 40 9.57 -1.05 -0.82
CA GLU A 40 10.16 -2.29 -1.31
C GLU A 40 9.09 -3.29 -1.74
N THR A 41 9.42 -4.15 -2.70
CA THR A 41 8.61 -5.31 -3.10
C THR A 41 9.45 -6.58 -3.07
N TYR A 42 8.85 -7.67 -2.59
CA TYR A 42 9.46 -8.99 -2.44
C TYR A 42 8.56 -10.04 -3.09
N PRO A 43 8.99 -11.31 -3.26
CA PRO A 43 8.17 -12.31 -3.95
C PRO A 43 6.75 -12.51 -3.38
N ALA A 44 6.55 -12.34 -2.07
CA ALA A 44 5.26 -12.58 -1.39
C ALA A 44 4.63 -11.35 -0.72
N VAL A 45 5.41 -10.31 -0.47
CA VAL A 45 5.01 -9.14 0.33
C VAL A 45 5.60 -7.86 -0.24
N PHE A 46 5.05 -6.72 0.16
CA PHE A 46 5.60 -5.39 -0.10
C PHE A 46 5.68 -4.60 1.21
N VAL A 47 6.55 -3.60 1.24
CA VAL A 47 6.83 -2.77 2.42
C VAL A 47 6.43 -1.32 2.13
N ILE A 48 5.69 -0.73 3.06
CA ILE A 48 5.38 0.69 3.09
C ILE A 48 6.12 1.32 4.26
N GLU A 49 6.84 2.40 3.98
CA GLU A 49 7.38 3.29 4.99
C GLU A 49 6.32 4.34 5.32
N LEU A 50 5.90 4.39 6.58
CA LEU A 50 4.81 5.25 7.05
C LEU A 50 5.36 6.61 7.47
N ASP A 51 4.58 7.67 7.25
CA ASP A 51 4.94 9.00 7.75
C ASP A 51 4.95 8.98 9.30
N GLN A 52 6.09 9.35 9.90
CA GLN A 52 6.33 9.19 11.35
C GLN A 52 5.56 10.19 12.22
N ASP A 53 5.12 11.32 11.65
CA ASP A 53 4.37 12.35 12.39
C ASP A 53 3.01 11.84 12.89
N GLU A 54 2.49 10.73 12.33
CA GLU A 54 1.16 10.18 12.64
C GLU A 54 1.19 8.73 13.17
N ASN A 55 2.35 8.08 13.28
CA ASN A 55 2.42 6.62 13.45
C ASN A 55 3.51 6.15 14.44
N ALA A 56 3.15 5.24 15.37
CA ALA A 56 4.09 4.62 16.31
C ALA A 56 5.05 3.57 15.68
N PHE A 57 4.85 3.24 14.40
CA PHE A 57 5.65 2.26 13.65
C PHE A 57 6.11 2.88 12.34
N GLU A 58 7.39 2.71 12.03
CA GLU A 58 8.05 3.30 10.85
C GLU A 58 7.75 2.55 9.55
N ARG A 59 7.55 1.24 9.61
CA ARG A 59 7.32 0.38 8.44
C ARG A 59 6.22 -0.65 8.69
N VAL A 60 5.46 -0.95 7.65
CA VAL A 60 4.49 -2.04 7.62
C VAL A 60 4.66 -2.87 6.37
N SER A 61 4.34 -4.16 6.46
CA SER A 61 4.37 -5.08 5.32
C SER A 61 3.02 -5.76 5.13
N TYR A 62 2.61 -5.90 3.88
CA TYR A 62 1.39 -6.63 3.49
C TYR A 62 1.69 -7.57 2.34
N SER A 63 0.85 -8.59 2.19
CA SER A 63 0.91 -9.53 1.08
C SER A 63 0.12 -9.02 -0.13
N TYR A 64 0.44 -9.54 -1.31
CA TYR A 64 -0.39 -9.28 -2.51
C TYR A 64 -1.81 -9.85 -2.36
N ALA A 65 -1.99 -10.86 -1.51
CA ALA A 65 -3.29 -11.43 -1.21
C ALA A 65 -4.15 -10.45 -0.39
N ASP A 66 -3.54 -9.61 0.44
CA ASP A 66 -4.27 -8.59 1.20
C ASP A 66 -4.91 -7.54 0.27
N VAL A 67 -4.21 -7.18 -0.80
CA VAL A 67 -4.77 -6.31 -1.85
C VAL A 67 -5.83 -7.04 -2.65
N LEU A 68 -5.59 -8.31 -3.00
CA LEU A 68 -6.55 -9.13 -3.76
C LEU A 68 -7.87 -9.35 -3.00
N THR A 69 -7.80 -9.45 -1.68
CA THR A 69 -8.94 -9.73 -0.80
C THR A 69 -9.54 -8.47 -0.17
N GLU A 70 -9.10 -7.29 -0.61
CA GLU A 70 -9.59 -5.98 -0.14
C GLU A 70 -9.43 -5.77 1.38
N THR A 71 -8.56 -6.56 2.04
CA THR A 71 -8.15 -6.28 3.43
C THR A 71 -7.24 -5.06 3.47
N VAL A 72 -6.55 -4.77 2.37
CA VAL A 72 -5.72 -3.60 2.14
C VAL A 72 -6.07 -2.94 0.81
N GLU A 73 -6.33 -1.63 0.84
CA GLU A 73 -6.50 -0.80 -0.34
C GLU A 73 -5.35 0.22 -0.41
N LEU A 74 -4.80 0.42 -1.61
CA LEU A 74 -3.69 1.35 -1.87
C LEU A 74 -4.11 2.38 -2.92
N THR A 75 -3.97 3.66 -2.58
CA THR A 75 -4.23 4.77 -3.50
C THR A 75 -2.96 5.57 -3.70
N PHE A 76 -2.32 5.44 -4.86
CA PHE A 76 -1.12 6.20 -5.19
C PHE A 76 -1.45 7.67 -5.45
N LEU A 77 -0.68 8.56 -4.82
CA LEU A 77 -0.78 9.99 -5.01
C LEU A 77 0.03 10.36 -6.25
N ASN A 78 -0.64 10.55 -7.38
CA ASN A 78 0.03 11.03 -8.60
C ASN A 78 0.47 12.47 -8.40
N LYS A 79 1.74 12.78 -8.73
CA LYS A 79 2.27 14.16 -8.76
C LYS A 79 1.63 15.08 -9.84
N GLN A 80 0.58 14.64 -10.52
CA GLN A 80 -0.10 15.46 -11.53
C GLN A 80 -1.30 16.20 -10.94
N GLN A 81 -1.00 17.19 -10.09
CA GLN A 81 -1.78 18.43 -10.03
C GLN A 81 -0.78 19.58 -10.16
N GLU A 82 -0.31 19.78 -11.39
CA GLU A 82 0.08 21.09 -11.87
C GLU A 82 -0.78 21.37 -13.10
N ILE A 83 -1.87 22.12 -12.90
CA ILE A 83 -2.38 23.12 -13.83
C ILE A 83 -2.82 24.31 -12.97
#